data_AF-A0A0R2MFC7-F1
#
_entry.id   AF-A0A0R2MFC7-F1
#
_cell.length_a   1.000
_cell.length_b   1.000
_cell.length_c   1.000
_cell.angle_alpha   90.00
_cell.angle_beta   90.00
_cell.angle_gamma   90.00
#
_symmetry.space_group_name_H-M   'P 1'
#
loop_
_entity.id
_entity.type
_entity.pdbx_description
1 polymer ?
#
loop_
_entity_poly.entity_id
_entity_poly.type
_entity_poly.pdbx_seq_one_letter_code
_entity_poly.pdbx_strand_id
1 'polypeptide(L)'
;MNLNLTAKQSQQWRQLLSLMDDNLMALVADMEASGKMAPTVLTALQKRGLPRTGLSADADRLSEQTLGVLAMAQQSASLATLLATWWQVVDAVTTYGTAQQKHDYLETLQLMGLPAMGAPATAAVTAMPVADGWQLTGTVTHVINTGMAQTYLVLAQTPPDVPSAFLVRADQPGVKVVNQLETLGLRGLALADLTLEQVKVTASDRLGAIGQGLAIFQRVQAVGQMMLSAVGAGILEHAGRQIQQLALMEQPPLAELTPLLATSRALTLGALSTASQADENDAFFQSAALTAWQTVSQSTPQLLSVTTLIGDLAYGVRSPMMALTQDLEMLPLLVGTAHHLATTFATHTLNAPAVEAATSEAHKEPEQLAVSDLHRVVKKLNLTKDVPVNVGSIATAKRIVTLGRGALDPAVLLQAQQLAKWIGAAIAVTQPLTSLEQFSIDQQIGGDAVSVAPEVLINLGVSGDDQYLAGIAGARHVLSVNRDATAPIMAASHQVFVGDVTTFLDGMVAALN
;
A
#
# COMPACT_ATOMS: atom_id res chain seq x y z
N MET A 1 -3.95 24.40 0.72
CA MET A 1 -3.90 23.29 1.68
C MET A 1 -2.49 22.76 1.71
N ASN A 2 -1.88 22.63 2.90
CA ASN A 2 -0.56 22.01 3.02
C ASN A 2 -0.78 20.50 2.95
N LEU A 3 -0.16 19.80 1.99
CA LEU A 3 -0.32 18.35 1.81
C LEU A 3 0.33 17.53 2.94
N ASN A 4 0.76 18.18 4.03
CA ASN A 4 1.58 17.64 5.12
C ASN A 4 2.77 16.80 4.62
N LEU A 5 3.30 17.16 3.45
CA LEU A 5 4.47 16.50 2.87
C LEU A 5 5.67 16.73 3.78
N THR A 6 6.50 15.70 3.92
CA THR A 6 7.81 15.87 4.56
C THR A 6 8.65 16.90 3.79
N ALA A 7 9.71 17.42 4.41
CA ALA A 7 10.62 18.35 3.72
C ALA A 7 11.22 17.71 2.44
N LYS A 8 11.54 16.40 2.50
CA LYS A 8 12.03 15.61 1.36
C LYS A 8 11.00 15.57 0.23
N GLN A 9 9.77 15.16 0.54
CA GLN A 9 8.66 15.10 -0.42
C GLN A 9 8.35 16.48 -1.02
N SER A 10 8.35 17.55 -0.22
CA SER A 10 8.14 18.92 -0.68
C SER A 10 9.24 19.42 -1.63
N GLN A 11 10.49 19.02 -1.40
CA GLN A 11 11.60 19.33 -2.30
C GLN A 11 11.48 18.55 -3.61
N GLN A 12 11.17 17.26 -3.52
CA GLN A 12 10.97 16.40 -4.68
C GLN A 12 9.80 16.84 -5.55
N TRP A 13 8.67 17.21 -4.94
CA TRP A 13 7.52 17.79 -5.64
C TRP A 13 7.91 19.00 -6.50
N ARG A 14 8.63 19.96 -5.91
CA ARG A 14 9.12 21.15 -6.63
C ARG A 14 10.07 20.78 -7.76
N GLN A 15 10.97 19.82 -7.51
CA GLN A 15 11.89 19.33 -8.53
C GLN A 15 11.13 18.67 -9.68
N LEU A 16 10.18 17.76 -9.41
CA LEU A 16 9.38 17.06 -10.41
C LEU A 16 8.63 18.03 -11.32
N LEU A 17 7.97 19.05 -10.73
CA LEU A 17 7.29 20.08 -11.51
C LEU A 17 8.26 20.86 -12.42
N SER A 18 9.49 21.13 -11.99
CA SER A 18 10.49 21.80 -12.83
C SER A 18 11.05 20.93 -13.96
N LEU A 19 10.95 19.60 -13.86
CA LEU A 19 11.43 18.67 -14.89
C LEU A 19 10.47 18.56 -16.08
N MET A 20 9.22 19.01 -15.93
CA MET A 20 8.19 18.99 -16.98
C MET A 20 8.27 20.23 -17.88
N ASP A 21 9.42 20.41 -18.53
CA ASP A 21 9.67 21.53 -19.43
C ASP A 21 9.01 21.38 -20.81
N ASP A 22 9.00 22.47 -21.58
CA ASP A 22 8.36 22.55 -22.90
C ASP A 22 8.88 21.49 -23.89
N ASN A 23 10.16 21.11 -23.77
CA ASN A 23 10.76 20.09 -24.63
C ASN A 23 10.20 18.69 -24.32
N LEU A 24 10.08 18.33 -23.05
CA LEU A 24 9.42 17.07 -22.67
C LEU A 24 7.95 17.09 -23.06
N MET A 25 7.26 18.23 -22.87
CA MET A 25 5.83 18.34 -23.21
C MET A 25 5.57 18.23 -24.71
N ALA A 26 6.45 18.75 -25.57
CA ALA A 26 6.35 18.55 -27.01
C ALA A 26 6.47 17.06 -27.40
N LEU A 27 7.42 16.35 -26.81
CA LEU A 27 7.60 14.91 -27.04
C LEU A 27 6.40 14.08 -26.53
N VAL A 28 5.81 14.50 -25.41
CA VAL A 28 4.61 13.86 -24.85
C VAL A 28 3.39 14.12 -25.73
N ALA A 29 3.23 15.33 -26.29
CA ALA A 29 2.15 15.63 -27.22
C ALA A 29 2.24 14.75 -28.49
N ASP A 30 3.44 14.54 -29.03
CA ASP A 30 3.65 13.62 -30.15
C ASP A 30 3.31 12.16 -29.78
N MET A 31 3.63 11.75 -28.55
CA MET A 31 3.25 10.43 -28.02
C MET A 31 1.73 10.28 -27.93
N GLU A 32 1.01 11.29 -27.43
CA GLU A 32 -0.44 11.28 -27.32
C GLU A 32 -1.15 11.36 -28.68
N ALA A 33 -0.55 12.05 -29.64
CA ALA A 33 -1.07 12.12 -31.01
C ALA A 33 -0.89 10.81 -31.77
N SER A 34 0.24 10.12 -31.58
CA SER A 34 0.59 8.91 -32.32
C SER A 34 0.21 7.60 -31.63
N GLY A 35 -0.08 7.64 -30.32
CA GLY A 35 -0.25 6.44 -29.49
C GLY A 35 1.03 5.61 -29.34
N LYS A 36 2.19 6.19 -29.65
CA LYS A 36 3.50 5.52 -29.64
C LYS A 36 4.51 6.37 -28.89
N MET A 37 5.32 5.74 -28.04
CA MET A 37 6.43 6.43 -27.39
C MET A 37 7.69 6.35 -28.24
N ALA A 38 8.13 7.49 -28.75
CA ALA A 38 9.43 7.57 -29.37
C ALA A 38 10.55 7.30 -28.33
N PRO A 39 11.67 6.64 -28.71
CA PRO A 39 12.81 6.42 -27.80
C PRO A 39 13.35 7.71 -27.16
N THR A 40 13.14 8.85 -27.82
CA THR A 40 13.50 10.18 -27.35
C THR A 40 12.76 10.59 -26.09
N VAL A 41 11.50 10.17 -25.89
CA VAL A 41 10.74 10.45 -24.66
C VAL A 41 11.41 9.76 -23.47
N LEU A 42 11.76 8.48 -23.62
CA LEU A 42 12.42 7.70 -22.57
C LEU A 42 13.80 8.30 -22.23
N THR A 43 14.56 8.65 -23.26
CA THR A 43 15.86 9.33 -23.12
C THR A 43 15.72 10.68 -22.40
N ALA A 44 14.65 11.43 -22.69
CA ALA A 44 14.38 12.72 -22.06
C ALA A 44 14.01 12.58 -20.59
N LEU A 45 13.22 11.56 -20.23
CA LEU A 45 12.92 11.21 -18.84
C LEU A 45 14.19 10.79 -18.09
N GLN A 46 15.02 9.92 -18.69
CA GLN A 46 16.29 9.46 -18.11
C GLN A 46 17.25 10.61 -17.78
N LYS A 47 17.44 11.55 -18.70
CA LYS A 47 18.28 12.74 -18.48
C LYS A 47 17.82 13.60 -17.29
N ARG A 48 16.54 13.50 -16.95
CA ARG A 48 15.89 14.19 -15.83
C ARG A 48 15.88 13.34 -14.55
N GLY A 49 16.49 12.16 -14.57
CA GLY A 49 16.51 11.22 -13.46
C GLY A 49 15.16 10.56 -13.22
N LEU A 50 14.31 10.45 -14.25
CA LEU A 50 12.98 9.87 -14.19
C LEU A 50 12.78 8.65 -15.11
N PRO A 51 11.94 7.70 -14.67
CA PRO A 51 11.63 7.49 -13.26
C PRO A 51 12.88 7.03 -12.51
N ARG A 52 12.98 7.38 -11.23
CA ARG A 52 13.99 6.76 -10.36
C ARG A 52 13.63 5.28 -10.25
N THR A 53 14.58 4.41 -10.57
CA THR A 53 14.39 2.97 -10.40
C THR A 53 14.15 2.68 -8.92
N GLY A 54 13.29 1.70 -8.62
CA GLY A 54 12.87 1.34 -7.26
C GLY A 54 13.96 0.73 -6.38
N LEU A 55 15.24 0.97 -6.69
CA LEU A 55 16.41 0.49 -5.97
C LEU A 55 16.80 1.36 -4.78
N SER A 56 16.12 2.49 -4.53
CA SER A 56 16.30 3.13 -3.24
C SER A 56 15.69 2.22 -2.17
N ALA A 57 16.52 1.79 -1.22
CA ALA A 57 16.08 1.15 0.03
C ALA A 57 15.38 2.17 0.97
N ASP A 58 14.83 3.25 0.38
CA ASP A 58 14.18 4.32 1.11
C ASP A 58 12.81 3.81 1.58
N ALA A 59 12.51 4.07 2.85
CA ALA A 59 11.25 3.67 3.46
C ALA A 59 10.02 4.24 2.72
N ASP A 60 10.14 5.39 2.04
CA ASP A 60 9.00 6.13 1.47
C ASP A 60 8.83 5.95 -0.06
N ARG A 61 9.27 4.81 -0.62
CA ARG A 61 9.38 4.63 -2.08
C ARG A 61 8.03 4.82 -2.81
N LEU A 62 6.96 4.19 -2.33
CA LEU A 62 5.65 4.28 -3.00
C LEU A 62 5.04 5.66 -2.85
N SER A 63 5.26 6.32 -1.71
CA SER A 63 4.84 7.70 -1.47
C SER A 63 5.52 8.66 -2.45
N GLU A 64 6.82 8.51 -2.67
CA GLU A 64 7.57 9.29 -3.66
C GLU A 64 7.10 9.03 -5.09
N GLN A 65 6.87 7.77 -5.46
CA GLN A 65 6.37 7.40 -6.78
C GLN A 65 4.97 7.95 -7.02
N THR A 66 4.07 7.84 -6.04
CA THR A 66 2.70 8.37 -6.10
C THR A 66 2.69 9.89 -6.27
N LEU A 67 3.58 10.58 -5.55
CA LEU A 67 3.79 12.02 -5.69
C LEU A 67 4.33 12.37 -7.10
N GLY A 68 5.22 11.54 -7.65
CA GLY A 68 5.66 11.60 -9.03
C GLY A 68 4.51 11.49 -10.03
N VAL A 69 3.68 10.45 -9.89
CA VAL A 69 2.50 10.23 -10.73
C VAL A 69 1.57 11.44 -10.69
N LEU A 70 1.27 11.97 -9.49
CA LEU A 70 0.44 13.15 -9.33
C LEU A 70 1.00 14.37 -10.07
N ALA A 71 2.29 14.66 -9.92
CA ALA A 71 2.94 15.79 -10.59
C ALA A 71 2.84 15.66 -12.11
N MET A 72 3.07 14.45 -12.63
CA MET A 72 3.02 14.19 -14.07
C MET A 72 1.60 14.25 -14.63
N ALA A 73 0.63 13.73 -13.89
CA ALA A 73 -0.77 13.73 -14.29
C ALA A 73 -1.35 15.15 -14.38
N GLN A 74 -0.75 16.12 -13.69
CA GLN A 74 -1.12 17.52 -13.87
C GLN A 74 -0.76 18.07 -15.25
N GLN A 75 0.10 17.42 -16.04
CA GLN A 75 0.43 17.88 -17.40
C GLN A 75 0.07 16.86 -18.48
N SER A 76 0.23 15.55 -18.19
CA SER A 76 -0.18 14.46 -19.09
C SER A 76 -0.59 13.24 -18.28
N ALA A 77 -1.88 12.93 -18.34
CA ALA A 77 -2.44 11.72 -17.76
C ALA A 77 -1.90 10.45 -18.45
N SER A 78 -1.62 10.51 -19.76
CA SER A 78 -1.05 9.39 -20.51
C SER A 78 0.35 9.02 -20.00
N LEU A 79 1.25 10.01 -19.86
CA LEU A 79 2.59 9.78 -19.34
C LEU A 79 2.56 9.27 -17.90
N ALA A 80 1.71 9.86 -17.06
CA ALA A 80 1.56 9.46 -15.67
C ALA A 80 1.07 8.01 -15.55
N THR A 81 0.07 7.61 -16.35
CA THR A 81 -0.46 6.24 -16.39
C THR A 81 0.56 5.23 -16.88
N LEU A 82 1.35 5.58 -17.90
CA LEU A 82 2.44 4.75 -18.41
C LEU A 82 3.48 4.45 -17.33
N LEU A 83 3.90 5.47 -16.58
CA LEU A 83 4.88 5.33 -15.50
C LEU A 83 4.29 4.62 -14.27
N ALA A 84 3.03 4.88 -13.93
CA ALA A 84 2.31 4.14 -12.89
C ALA A 84 2.23 2.63 -13.21
N THR A 85 1.97 2.29 -14.47
CA THR A 85 1.96 0.89 -14.95
C THR A 85 3.32 0.24 -14.77
N TRP A 86 4.39 0.92 -15.16
CA TRP A 86 5.73 0.40 -14.94
C TRP A 86 6.08 0.26 -13.44
N TRP A 87 5.77 1.27 -12.61
CA TRP A 87 6.06 1.21 -11.18
C TRP A 87 5.29 0.12 -10.43
N GLN A 88 4.11 -0.28 -10.90
CA GLN A 88 3.40 -1.45 -10.37
C GLN A 88 4.22 -2.74 -10.53
N VAL A 89 4.83 -2.95 -11.71
CA VAL A 89 5.68 -4.13 -11.94
C VAL A 89 6.98 -4.03 -11.14
N VAL A 90 7.57 -2.83 -11.07
CA VAL A 90 8.77 -2.58 -10.24
C VAL A 90 8.50 -2.91 -8.77
N ASP A 91 7.36 -2.48 -8.22
CA ASP A 91 6.97 -2.84 -6.85
C ASP A 91 6.88 -4.36 -6.67
N ALA A 92 6.24 -5.07 -7.60
CA ALA A 92 6.14 -6.52 -7.55
C ALA A 92 7.51 -7.21 -7.58
N VAL A 93 8.44 -6.75 -8.42
CA VAL A 93 9.82 -7.27 -8.48
C VAL A 93 10.59 -6.94 -7.21
N THR A 94 10.42 -5.73 -6.66
CA THR A 94 11.05 -5.34 -5.38
C THR A 94 10.56 -6.20 -4.23
N THR A 95 9.26 -6.50 -4.17
CA THR A 95 8.63 -7.25 -3.07
C THR A 95 8.85 -8.76 -3.19
N TYR A 96 8.70 -9.35 -4.38
CA TYR A 96 8.67 -10.80 -4.58
C TYR A 96 9.84 -11.36 -5.40
N GLY A 97 10.65 -10.49 -6.01
CA GLY A 97 11.76 -10.89 -6.86
C GLY A 97 12.94 -11.46 -6.07
N THR A 98 13.63 -12.41 -6.68
CA THR A 98 14.96 -12.86 -6.25
C THR A 98 16.00 -11.76 -6.40
N ALA A 99 17.17 -11.90 -5.75
CA ALA A 99 18.27 -10.95 -5.91
C ALA A 99 18.69 -10.78 -7.40
N GLN A 100 18.70 -11.88 -8.16
CA GLN A 100 19.00 -11.86 -9.59
C GLN A 100 17.94 -11.09 -10.39
N GLN A 101 16.65 -11.33 -10.13
CA GLN A 101 15.58 -10.58 -10.79
C GLN A 101 15.63 -9.09 -10.46
N LYS A 102 15.95 -8.73 -9.20
CA LYS A 102 16.12 -7.32 -8.83
C LYS A 102 17.25 -6.67 -9.61
N HIS A 103 18.38 -7.36 -9.75
CA HIS A 103 19.50 -6.91 -10.58
C HIS A 103 19.06 -6.72 -12.05
N ASP A 104 18.50 -7.76 -12.66
CA ASP A 104 18.17 -7.79 -14.09
C ASP A 104 17.09 -6.76 -14.47
N TYR A 105 16.09 -6.58 -13.61
CA TYR A 105 14.90 -5.78 -13.93
C TYR A 105 14.87 -4.38 -13.30
N LEU A 106 15.65 -4.10 -12.25
CA LEU A 106 15.60 -2.80 -11.55
C LEU A 106 16.83 -1.93 -11.77
N GLU A 107 18.00 -2.50 -12.09
CA GLU A 107 19.22 -1.70 -12.33
C GLU A 107 19.23 -1.06 -13.72
N THR A 108 18.57 -1.71 -14.68
CA THR A 108 18.44 -1.19 -16.04
C THR A 108 17.08 -0.54 -16.22
N LEU A 109 17.08 0.62 -16.87
CA LEU A 109 15.85 1.33 -17.15
C LEU A 109 15.10 0.67 -18.31
N GLN A 110 14.07 -0.11 -17.98
CA GLN A 110 13.22 -0.80 -18.94
C GLN A 110 11.74 -0.58 -18.60
N LEU A 111 10.95 -0.20 -19.61
CA LEU A 111 9.51 -0.10 -19.49
C LEU A 111 8.89 -1.49 -19.34
N MET A 112 7.94 -1.59 -18.42
CA MET A 112 7.23 -2.82 -18.16
C MET A 112 5.73 -2.64 -18.42
N GLY A 113 5.10 -3.70 -18.88
CA GLY A 113 3.66 -3.77 -19.12
C GLY A 113 2.99 -4.81 -18.23
N LEU A 114 1.70 -4.63 -18.02
CA LEU A 114 0.85 -5.59 -17.31
C LEU A 114 -0.59 -5.52 -17.85
N PRO A 115 -1.43 -6.54 -17.60
CA PRO A 115 -2.84 -6.49 -17.96
C PRO A 115 -3.54 -5.33 -17.26
N ALA A 116 -4.51 -4.69 -17.91
CA ALA A 116 -5.43 -3.79 -17.22
C ALA A 116 -6.24 -4.56 -16.17
N MET A 117 -6.36 -4.01 -14.96
CA MET A 117 -6.93 -4.72 -13.80
C MET A 117 -8.26 -4.10 -13.36
N GLY A 118 -9.16 -3.88 -14.32
CA GLY A 118 -10.55 -3.46 -14.07
C GLY A 118 -11.42 -4.52 -13.36
N ALA A 119 -10.90 -5.74 -13.22
CA ALA A 119 -11.54 -6.87 -12.55
C ALA A 119 -10.46 -7.73 -11.87
N PRO A 120 -10.83 -8.69 -10.99
CA PRO A 120 -9.87 -9.59 -10.37
C PRO A 120 -9.10 -10.36 -11.44
N ALA A 121 -7.78 -10.48 -11.24
CA ALA A 121 -6.91 -11.14 -12.22
C ALA A 121 -7.32 -12.62 -12.39
N THR A 122 -7.50 -13.03 -13.63
CA THR A 122 -7.75 -14.43 -14.00
C THR A 122 -6.64 -14.91 -14.94
N ALA A 123 -6.19 -16.14 -14.71
CA ALA A 123 -5.12 -16.73 -15.49
C ALA A 123 -5.71 -17.38 -16.75
N ALA A 124 -5.78 -16.62 -17.85
CA ALA A 124 -6.17 -17.12 -19.17
C ALA A 124 -5.03 -17.84 -19.91
N VAL A 125 -3.80 -17.71 -19.41
CA VAL A 125 -2.60 -18.36 -19.94
C VAL A 125 -2.32 -19.64 -19.17
N THR A 126 -1.92 -20.71 -19.86
CA THR A 126 -1.46 -21.96 -19.25
C THR A 126 0.05 -22.10 -19.36
N ALA A 127 0.68 -22.66 -18.34
CA ALA A 127 2.11 -22.93 -18.27
C ALA A 127 2.36 -24.44 -18.31
N MET A 128 2.60 -24.99 -19.50
CA MET A 128 2.84 -26.43 -19.67
C MET A 128 4.28 -26.80 -19.29
N PRO A 129 4.51 -27.81 -18.43
CA PRO A 129 5.85 -28.17 -17.98
C PRO A 129 6.66 -28.78 -19.14
N VAL A 130 7.92 -28.36 -19.23
CA VAL A 130 8.93 -28.89 -20.15
C VAL A 130 10.24 -29.12 -19.39
N ALA A 131 11.23 -29.75 -20.02
CA ALA A 131 12.48 -30.16 -19.35
C ALA A 131 13.15 -29.03 -18.53
N ASP A 132 13.16 -27.80 -19.05
CA ASP A 132 13.86 -26.66 -18.46
C ASP A 132 12.92 -25.58 -17.88
N GLY A 133 11.65 -25.90 -17.61
CA GLY A 133 10.68 -24.95 -17.06
C GLY A 133 9.28 -25.14 -17.62
N TRP A 134 8.73 -24.10 -18.25
CA TRP A 134 7.38 -24.09 -18.79
C TRP A 134 7.31 -23.47 -20.18
N GLN A 135 6.26 -23.82 -20.92
CA GLN A 135 5.83 -23.13 -22.12
C GLN A 135 4.49 -22.45 -21.87
N LEU A 136 4.45 -21.13 -21.99
CA LEU A 136 3.26 -20.32 -21.81
C LEU A 136 2.45 -20.29 -23.10
N THR A 137 1.16 -20.62 -23.02
CA THR A 137 0.23 -20.51 -24.16
C THR A 137 -1.09 -19.88 -23.72
N GLY A 138 -1.57 -18.88 -24.46
CA GLY A 138 -2.84 -18.22 -24.20
C GLY A 138 -2.84 -16.77 -24.68
N THR A 139 -3.92 -16.05 -24.39
CA THR A 139 -4.03 -14.62 -24.68
C THR A 139 -4.34 -13.86 -23.42
N VAL A 140 -3.53 -12.83 -23.16
CA VAL A 140 -3.75 -11.86 -22.09
C VAL A 140 -4.43 -10.65 -22.71
N THR A 141 -5.66 -10.36 -22.30
CA THR A 141 -6.44 -9.27 -22.89
C THR A 141 -6.06 -7.92 -22.29
N HIS A 142 -6.10 -6.86 -23.10
CA HIS A 142 -5.93 -5.47 -22.66
C HIS A 142 -4.65 -5.23 -21.84
N VAL A 143 -3.50 -5.62 -22.39
CA VAL A 143 -2.18 -5.35 -21.81
C VAL A 143 -1.76 -3.91 -22.09
N ILE A 144 -1.41 -3.22 -21.02
CA ILE A 144 -0.96 -1.83 -21.01
C ILE A 144 0.54 -1.78 -21.34
N ASN A 145 0.96 -0.72 -22.02
CA ASN A 145 2.33 -0.49 -22.51
C ASN A 145 2.77 -1.47 -23.61
N THR A 146 1.82 -2.06 -24.34
CA THR A 146 2.13 -2.99 -25.44
C THR A 146 2.94 -2.33 -26.56
N GLY A 147 3.89 -3.07 -27.13
CA GLY A 147 4.80 -2.58 -28.16
C GLY A 147 5.86 -1.58 -27.68
N MET A 148 5.75 -1.10 -26.43
CA MET A 148 6.70 -0.17 -25.81
C MET A 148 7.45 -0.79 -24.64
N ALA A 149 6.82 -1.72 -23.93
CA ALA A 149 7.44 -2.46 -22.83
C ALA A 149 8.47 -3.48 -23.35
N GLN A 150 9.57 -3.62 -22.61
CA GLN A 150 10.56 -4.68 -22.83
C GLN A 150 10.19 -5.97 -22.11
N THR A 151 9.38 -5.87 -21.05
CA THR A 151 8.96 -7.00 -20.20
C THR A 151 7.50 -6.86 -19.82
N TYR A 152 6.74 -7.96 -19.84
CA TYR A 152 5.35 -8.04 -19.40
C TYR A 152 5.22 -8.94 -18.17
N LEU A 153 4.47 -8.48 -17.18
CA LEU A 153 4.04 -9.33 -16.06
C LEU A 153 2.80 -10.14 -16.48
N VAL A 154 2.90 -11.46 -16.44
CA VAL A 154 1.86 -12.38 -16.91
C VAL A 154 1.44 -13.32 -15.79
N LEU A 155 0.12 -13.49 -15.61
CA LEU A 155 -0.44 -14.51 -14.73
C LEU A 155 -0.77 -15.77 -15.55
N ALA A 156 -0.25 -16.92 -15.15
CA ALA A 156 -0.48 -18.19 -15.84
C ALA A 156 -0.82 -19.33 -14.86
N GLN A 157 -1.68 -20.27 -15.31
CA GLN A 157 -1.97 -21.50 -14.59
C GLN A 157 -0.83 -22.49 -14.75
N THR A 158 -0.21 -22.87 -13.63
CA THR A 158 0.85 -23.88 -13.58
C THR A 158 0.28 -25.17 -12.99
N PRO A 159 0.62 -26.37 -13.49
CA PRO A 159 0.11 -27.60 -12.90
C PRO A 159 0.42 -27.75 -11.41
N PRO A 160 -0.51 -28.28 -10.58
CA PRO A 160 -1.87 -28.70 -10.93
C PRO A 160 -2.89 -27.55 -10.79
N ASP A 161 -2.95 -26.65 -11.78
CA ASP A 161 -3.86 -25.49 -11.86
C ASP A 161 -3.73 -24.46 -10.72
N VAL A 162 -2.49 -24.16 -10.35
CA VAL A 162 -2.13 -23.11 -9.41
C VAL A 162 -1.61 -21.86 -10.13
N PRO A 163 -2.14 -20.66 -9.81
CA PRO A 163 -1.76 -19.42 -10.48
C PRO A 163 -0.35 -18.98 -10.09
N SER A 164 0.47 -18.70 -11.09
CA SER A 164 1.86 -18.24 -10.92
C SER A 164 2.13 -17.03 -11.81
N ALA A 165 2.98 -16.11 -11.33
CA ALA A 165 3.36 -14.91 -12.06
C ALA A 165 4.70 -15.11 -12.80
N PHE A 166 4.80 -14.59 -14.03
CA PHE A 166 5.99 -14.68 -14.87
C PHE A 166 6.34 -13.31 -15.46
N LEU A 167 7.63 -13.01 -15.54
CA LEU A 167 8.19 -11.88 -16.28
C LEU A 167 8.56 -12.37 -17.68
N VAL A 168 7.78 -11.96 -18.68
CA VAL A 168 7.94 -12.40 -20.06
C VAL A 168 8.53 -11.26 -20.88
N ARG A 169 9.70 -11.48 -21.50
CA ARG A 169 10.31 -10.44 -22.34
C ARG A 169 9.55 -10.28 -23.65
N ALA A 170 9.41 -9.05 -24.11
CA ALA A 170 8.68 -8.71 -25.33
C ALA A 170 9.33 -9.26 -26.61
N ASP A 171 10.65 -9.52 -26.58
CA ASP A 171 11.43 -10.03 -27.70
C ASP A 171 11.50 -11.57 -27.76
N GLN A 172 10.90 -12.28 -26.81
CA GLN A 172 10.89 -13.74 -26.80
C GLN A 172 10.09 -14.30 -27.99
N PRO A 173 10.58 -15.36 -28.66
CA PRO A 173 9.82 -16.06 -29.68
C PRO A 173 8.47 -16.54 -29.17
N GLY A 174 7.41 -16.25 -29.93
CA GLY A 174 6.03 -16.62 -29.57
C GLY A 174 5.25 -15.51 -28.84
N VAL A 175 5.88 -14.41 -28.46
CA VAL A 175 5.19 -13.22 -27.92
C VAL A 175 4.69 -12.35 -29.08
N LYS A 176 3.38 -12.12 -29.16
CA LYS A 176 2.77 -11.30 -30.22
C LYS A 176 1.78 -10.31 -29.64
N VAL A 177 1.88 -9.06 -30.08
CA VAL A 177 0.88 -8.02 -29.81
C VAL A 177 -0.18 -8.09 -30.92
N VAL A 178 -1.44 -8.25 -30.53
CA VAL A 178 -2.59 -8.35 -31.45
C VAL A 178 -3.73 -7.48 -30.93
N ASN A 179 -4.76 -7.25 -31.75
CA ASN A 179 -5.96 -6.48 -31.37
C ASN A 179 -5.63 -5.13 -30.68
N GLN A 180 -4.78 -4.32 -31.32
CA GLN A 180 -4.44 -3.00 -30.78
C GLN A 180 -5.70 -2.12 -30.71
N LEU A 181 -5.95 -1.55 -29.53
CA LEU A 181 -7.09 -0.70 -29.26
C LEU A 181 -6.72 0.78 -29.42
N GLU A 182 -7.50 1.52 -30.18
CA GLU A 182 -7.49 2.98 -30.12
C GLU A 182 -8.33 3.43 -28.90
N THR A 183 -7.70 4.10 -27.95
CA THR A 183 -8.34 4.50 -26.70
C THR A 183 -9.16 5.79 -26.87
N LEU A 184 -10.25 5.90 -26.10
CA LEU A 184 -11.10 7.10 -26.08
C LEU A 184 -10.32 8.30 -25.49
N GLY A 185 -9.71 8.10 -24.33
CA GLY A 185 -8.77 9.00 -23.67
C GLY A 185 -7.46 8.28 -23.35
N LEU A 186 -6.58 8.92 -22.59
CA LEU A 186 -5.21 8.45 -22.32
C LEU A 186 -4.51 8.07 -23.63
N ARG A 187 -4.61 8.93 -24.65
CA ARG A 187 -4.29 8.59 -26.05
C ARG A 187 -2.83 8.19 -26.28
N GLY A 188 -1.93 8.54 -25.36
CA GLY A 188 -0.53 8.08 -25.38
C GLY A 188 -0.31 6.68 -24.80
N LEU A 189 -1.36 6.03 -24.29
CA LEU A 189 -1.32 4.70 -23.69
C LEU A 189 -1.47 3.63 -24.77
N ALA A 190 -0.45 2.80 -24.95
CA ALA A 190 -0.55 1.62 -25.80
C ALA A 190 -1.32 0.50 -25.07
N LEU A 191 -2.43 0.06 -25.67
CA LEU A 191 -3.31 -0.99 -25.14
C LEU A 191 -3.64 -2.00 -26.23
N ALA A 192 -3.38 -3.28 -25.99
CA ALA A 192 -3.59 -4.35 -26.96
C ALA A 192 -3.64 -5.70 -26.25
N ASP A 193 -4.05 -6.76 -26.96
CA ASP A 193 -3.92 -8.12 -26.45
C ASP A 193 -2.50 -8.65 -26.66
N LEU A 194 -2.05 -9.49 -25.73
CA LEU A 194 -0.76 -10.19 -25.80
C LEU A 194 -1.01 -11.69 -25.96
N THR A 195 -0.76 -12.22 -27.16
CA THR A 195 -0.81 -13.66 -27.42
C THR A 195 0.56 -14.29 -27.15
N LEU A 196 0.55 -15.39 -26.40
CA LEU A 196 1.72 -16.21 -26.11
C LEU A 196 1.55 -17.55 -26.81
N GLU A 197 2.46 -17.87 -27.73
CA GLU A 197 2.50 -19.12 -28.48
C GLU A 197 3.71 -19.94 -28.05
N GLN A 198 3.53 -20.87 -27.10
CA GLN A 198 4.59 -21.76 -26.59
C GLN A 198 5.85 -21.01 -26.10
N VAL A 199 5.65 -19.85 -25.46
CA VAL A 199 6.75 -19.00 -24.98
C VAL A 199 7.48 -19.70 -23.85
N LYS A 200 8.78 -19.96 -24.03
CA LYS A 200 9.60 -20.69 -23.06
C LYS A 200 9.98 -19.79 -21.88
N VAL A 201 9.63 -20.22 -20.67
CA VAL A 201 9.98 -19.55 -19.42
C VAL A 201 10.58 -20.56 -18.44
N THR A 202 11.48 -20.09 -17.59
CA THR A 202 12.22 -20.90 -16.61
C THR A 202 11.91 -20.46 -15.19
N ALA A 203 12.55 -21.08 -14.21
CA ALA A 203 12.42 -20.67 -12.81
C ALA A 203 12.93 -19.24 -12.54
N SER A 204 13.88 -18.72 -13.35
CA SER A 204 14.36 -17.33 -13.21
C SER A 204 13.36 -16.30 -13.74
N ASP A 205 12.46 -16.70 -14.63
CA ASP A 205 11.41 -15.84 -15.19
C ASP A 205 10.17 -15.79 -14.28
N ARG A 206 10.01 -16.78 -13.37
CA ARG A 206 8.89 -16.83 -12.44
C ARG A 206 9.09 -15.83 -11.29
N LEU A 207 8.13 -14.93 -11.09
CA LEU A 207 8.11 -14.01 -9.97
C LEU A 207 7.43 -14.67 -8.76
N GLY A 208 8.14 -14.77 -7.64
CA GLY A 208 7.67 -15.48 -6.44
C GLY A 208 7.62 -17.00 -6.59
N ALA A 209 6.94 -17.65 -5.64
CA ALA A 209 6.73 -19.10 -5.64
C ALA A 209 5.53 -19.50 -6.50
N ILE A 210 5.51 -20.77 -6.92
CA ILE A 210 4.33 -21.37 -7.57
C ILE A 210 3.12 -21.24 -6.62
N GLY A 211 1.99 -20.79 -7.15
CA GLY A 211 0.76 -20.54 -6.37
C GLY A 211 0.67 -19.15 -5.72
N GLN A 212 1.73 -18.34 -5.75
CA GLN A 212 1.69 -16.95 -5.27
C GLN A 212 1.17 -15.95 -6.31
N GLY A 213 0.82 -16.39 -7.52
CA GLY A 213 0.47 -15.50 -8.62
C GLY A 213 -0.69 -14.55 -8.30
N LEU A 214 -1.75 -15.05 -7.66
CA LEU A 214 -2.89 -14.20 -7.27
C LEU A 214 -2.52 -13.15 -6.20
N ALA A 215 -1.72 -13.52 -5.20
CA ALA A 215 -1.29 -12.59 -4.16
C ALA A 215 -0.41 -11.46 -4.74
N ILE A 216 0.46 -11.80 -5.70
CA ILE A 216 1.27 -10.83 -6.44
C ILE A 216 0.36 -9.88 -7.22
N PHE A 217 -0.60 -10.41 -7.98
CA PHE A 217 -1.51 -9.59 -8.78
C PHE A 217 -2.47 -8.75 -7.93
N GLN A 218 -2.87 -9.21 -6.74
CA GLN A 218 -3.63 -8.40 -5.78
C GLN A 218 -2.82 -7.19 -5.31
N ARG A 219 -1.52 -7.37 -5.00
CA ARG A 219 -0.65 -6.25 -4.62
C ARG A 219 -0.46 -5.28 -5.79
N VAL A 220 -0.17 -5.81 -6.97
CA VAL A 220 -0.04 -5.02 -8.21
C VAL A 220 -1.31 -4.21 -8.46
N GLN A 221 -2.50 -4.79 -8.29
CA GLN A 221 -3.79 -4.10 -8.39
C GLN A 221 -3.94 -2.98 -7.36
N ALA A 222 -3.63 -3.22 -6.09
CA ALA A 222 -3.74 -2.19 -5.06
C ALA A 222 -2.77 -1.01 -5.29
N VAL A 223 -1.54 -1.29 -5.73
CA VAL A 223 -0.58 -0.25 -6.11
C VAL A 223 -1.08 0.54 -7.32
N GLY A 224 -1.68 -0.14 -8.31
CA GLY A 224 -2.31 0.50 -9.47
C GLY A 224 -3.48 1.40 -9.09
N GLN A 225 -4.37 0.93 -8.23
CA GLN A 225 -5.50 1.70 -7.69
C GLN A 225 -5.02 3.00 -7.01
N MET A 226 -4.02 2.90 -6.13
CA MET A 226 -3.39 4.03 -5.46
C MET A 226 -2.79 5.05 -6.46
N MET A 227 -1.97 4.59 -7.41
CA MET A 227 -1.29 5.48 -8.36
C MET A 227 -2.27 6.10 -9.37
N LEU A 228 -3.25 5.35 -9.86
CA LEU A 228 -4.24 5.86 -10.81
C LEU A 228 -5.28 6.76 -10.14
N SER A 229 -5.49 6.64 -8.83
CA SER A 229 -6.17 7.70 -8.05
C SER A 229 -5.39 9.01 -8.03
N ALA A 230 -4.05 8.95 -7.96
CA ALA A 230 -3.21 10.14 -8.12
C ALA A 230 -3.27 10.70 -9.55
N VAL A 231 -3.44 9.85 -10.57
CA VAL A 231 -3.74 10.31 -11.95
C VAL A 231 -5.05 11.07 -12.01
N GLY A 232 -6.13 10.51 -11.44
CA GLY A 232 -7.43 11.19 -11.38
C GLY A 232 -7.37 12.54 -10.68
N ALA A 233 -6.67 12.63 -9.54
CA ALA A 233 -6.41 13.90 -8.86
C ALA A 233 -5.64 14.88 -9.75
N GLY A 234 -4.59 14.43 -10.44
CA GLY A 234 -3.81 15.26 -11.36
C GLY A 234 -4.63 15.80 -12.53
N ILE A 235 -5.53 14.99 -13.09
CA ILE A 235 -6.47 15.42 -14.15
C ILE A 235 -7.39 16.54 -13.63
N LEU A 236 -7.94 16.41 -12.42
CA LEU A 236 -8.79 17.45 -11.84
C LEU A 236 -8.01 18.74 -11.55
N GLU A 237 -6.79 18.66 -11.01
CA GLU A 237 -5.92 19.84 -10.87
C GLU A 237 -5.63 20.51 -12.21
N HIS A 238 -5.36 19.72 -13.24
CA HIS A 238 -5.12 20.24 -14.59
C HIS A 238 -6.36 20.93 -15.15
N ALA A 239 -7.54 20.33 -14.98
CA ALA A 239 -8.80 20.93 -15.37
C ALA A 239 -9.04 22.28 -14.68
N GLY A 240 -8.82 22.35 -13.35
CA GLY A 240 -8.95 23.60 -12.60
C GLY A 240 -8.05 24.71 -13.12
N ARG A 241 -6.79 24.40 -13.44
CA ARG A 241 -5.86 25.38 -14.04
C ARG A 241 -6.30 25.82 -15.44
N GLN A 242 -6.74 24.89 -16.28
CA GLN A 242 -7.23 25.22 -17.62
C GLN A 242 -8.47 26.11 -17.56
N ILE A 243 -9.42 25.83 -16.67
CA ILE A 243 -10.61 26.68 -16.50
C ILE A 243 -10.19 28.07 -16.02
N GLN A 244 -9.28 28.19 -15.06
CA GLN A 244 -8.78 29.50 -14.62
C GLN A 244 -8.13 30.31 -15.77
N GLN A 245 -7.44 29.65 -16.69
CA GLN A 245 -6.81 30.30 -17.85
C GLN A 245 -7.80 30.68 -18.95
N LEU A 246 -8.84 29.86 -19.16
CA LEU A 246 -9.80 29.99 -20.26
C LEU A 246 -11.10 30.70 -19.86
N ALA A 247 -11.36 30.86 -18.57
CA ALA A 247 -12.54 31.56 -18.08
C ALA A 247 -12.59 32.97 -18.68
N LEU A 248 -13.71 33.29 -19.32
CA LEU A 248 -13.93 34.59 -19.98
C LEU A 248 -14.26 35.72 -18.98
N MET A 249 -14.18 35.43 -17.67
CA MET A 249 -14.51 36.37 -16.60
C MET A 249 -13.24 37.04 -16.06
N GLU A 250 -13.35 38.31 -15.64
CA GLU A 250 -12.23 39.03 -15.00
C GLU A 250 -11.72 38.32 -13.73
N GLN A 251 -12.58 37.57 -13.05
CA GLN A 251 -12.21 36.61 -12.00
C GLN A 251 -13.03 35.32 -12.16
N PRO A 252 -12.40 34.14 -12.20
CA PRO A 252 -13.13 32.88 -12.24
C PRO A 252 -13.93 32.70 -10.95
N PRO A 253 -15.16 32.15 -11.01
CA PRO A 253 -15.99 31.96 -9.83
C PRO A 253 -15.38 30.89 -8.92
N LEU A 254 -14.56 31.33 -7.96
CA LEU A 254 -13.81 30.45 -7.05
C LEU A 254 -14.73 29.47 -6.30
N ALA A 255 -15.96 29.91 -5.97
CA ALA A 255 -16.97 29.07 -5.34
C ALA A 255 -17.42 27.92 -6.25
N GLU A 256 -17.56 28.15 -7.56
CA GLU A 256 -17.98 27.13 -8.52
C GLU A 256 -16.87 26.12 -8.81
N LEU A 257 -15.59 26.54 -8.75
CA LEU A 257 -14.44 25.64 -8.86
C LEU A 257 -14.17 24.82 -7.59
N THR A 258 -14.74 25.22 -6.45
CA THR A 258 -14.44 24.63 -5.13
C THR A 258 -14.72 23.12 -5.08
N PRO A 259 -15.86 22.59 -5.57
CA PRO A 259 -16.12 21.15 -5.54
C PRO A 259 -15.07 20.33 -6.29
N LEU A 260 -14.69 20.76 -7.50
CA LEU A 260 -13.67 20.08 -8.31
C LEU A 260 -12.31 20.07 -7.58
N LEU A 261 -11.87 21.21 -7.06
CA LEU A 261 -10.61 21.32 -6.33
C LEU A 261 -10.64 20.52 -5.01
N ALA A 262 -11.78 20.51 -4.30
CA ALA A 262 -11.95 19.74 -3.09
C ALA A 262 -11.86 18.22 -3.36
N THR A 263 -12.51 17.74 -4.41
CA THR A 263 -12.41 16.34 -4.85
C THR A 263 -10.97 15.98 -5.22
N SER A 264 -10.31 16.82 -6.03
CA SER A 264 -8.89 16.63 -6.34
C SER A 264 -8.01 16.47 -5.10
N ARG A 265 -8.21 17.32 -4.09
CA ARG A 265 -7.46 17.27 -2.83
C ARG A 265 -7.79 16.04 -2.00
N ALA A 266 -9.06 15.64 -1.93
CA ALA A 266 -9.46 14.41 -1.24
C ALA A 266 -8.79 13.18 -1.87
N LEU A 267 -8.80 13.08 -3.20
CA LEU A 267 -8.12 12.00 -3.93
C LEU A 267 -6.61 12.01 -3.72
N THR A 268 -5.99 13.19 -3.71
CA THR A 268 -4.56 13.35 -3.43
C THR A 268 -4.21 12.81 -2.04
N LEU A 269 -4.97 13.20 -1.01
CA LEU A 269 -4.74 12.73 0.36
C LEU A 269 -4.97 11.23 0.50
N GLY A 270 -6.02 10.70 -0.13
CA GLY A 270 -6.31 9.27 -0.12
C GLY A 270 -5.20 8.44 -0.77
N ALA A 271 -4.69 8.89 -1.93
CA ALA A 271 -3.59 8.22 -2.61
C ALA A 271 -2.28 8.25 -1.80
N LEU A 272 -1.92 9.42 -1.24
CA LEU A 272 -0.70 9.54 -0.42
C LEU A 272 -0.80 8.79 0.92
N SER A 273 -1.96 8.79 1.57
CA SER A 273 -2.19 8.01 2.79
C SER A 273 -2.08 6.51 2.52
N THR A 274 -2.68 6.03 1.42
CA THR A 274 -2.55 4.64 0.98
C THR A 274 -1.09 4.27 0.68
N ALA A 275 -0.34 5.19 0.07
CA ALA A 275 1.09 4.99 -0.20
C ALA A 275 1.92 4.88 1.08
N SER A 276 1.67 5.76 2.07
CA SER A 276 2.33 5.71 3.38
C SER A 276 2.08 4.36 4.07
N GLN A 277 0.83 3.89 4.09
CA GLN A 277 0.49 2.57 4.65
C GLN A 277 1.27 1.45 3.95
N ALA A 278 1.35 1.49 2.62
CA ALA A 278 2.07 0.49 1.85
C ALA A 278 3.59 0.50 2.12
N ASP A 279 4.18 1.68 2.28
CA ASP A 279 5.58 1.91 2.64
C ASP A 279 5.90 1.43 4.08
N GLU A 280 4.96 1.63 5.01
CA GLU A 280 5.03 1.18 6.41
C GLU A 280 4.76 -0.33 6.59
N ASN A 281 4.41 -1.03 5.50
CA ASN A 281 3.96 -2.43 5.46
C ASN A 281 2.64 -2.70 6.21
N ASP A 282 1.82 -1.67 6.35
CA ASP A 282 0.45 -1.78 6.86
C ASP A 282 -0.53 -2.31 5.81
N ALA A 283 -1.72 -2.72 6.26
CA ALA A 283 -2.76 -3.23 5.38
C ALA A 283 -3.40 -2.11 4.54
N PHE A 284 -2.97 -1.95 3.29
CA PHE A 284 -3.39 -0.84 2.43
C PHE A 284 -4.41 -1.21 1.32
N PHE A 285 -4.70 -2.50 1.10
CA PHE A 285 -5.57 -2.96 -0.01
C PHE A 285 -6.97 -2.33 -0.01
N GLN A 286 -7.56 -2.17 1.18
CA GLN A 286 -8.89 -1.57 1.33
C GLN A 286 -8.84 -0.06 1.07
N SER A 287 -7.82 0.62 1.56
CA SER A 287 -7.61 2.05 1.29
C SER A 287 -7.36 2.33 -0.18
N ALA A 288 -6.62 1.45 -0.87
CA ALA A 288 -6.43 1.50 -2.32
C ALA A 288 -7.76 1.36 -3.07
N ALA A 289 -8.56 0.33 -2.76
CA ALA A 289 -9.86 0.12 -3.40
C ALA A 289 -10.85 1.26 -3.13
N LEU A 290 -10.89 1.79 -1.90
CA LEU A 290 -11.74 2.92 -1.52
C LEU A 290 -11.34 4.19 -2.29
N THR A 291 -10.05 4.50 -2.36
CA THR A 291 -9.56 5.68 -3.07
C THR A 291 -9.85 5.55 -4.58
N ALA A 292 -9.63 4.38 -5.17
CA ALA A 292 -10.00 4.11 -6.56
C ALA A 292 -11.50 4.26 -6.81
N TRP A 293 -12.34 3.76 -5.90
CA TRP A 293 -13.80 3.91 -5.99
C TRP A 293 -14.20 5.39 -6.00
N GLN A 294 -13.62 6.19 -5.10
CA GLN A 294 -13.86 7.63 -5.08
C GLN A 294 -13.41 8.28 -6.39
N THR A 295 -12.25 7.90 -6.93
CA THR A 295 -11.75 8.41 -8.20
C THR A 295 -12.74 8.15 -9.34
N VAL A 296 -13.15 6.89 -9.54
CA VAL A 296 -14.03 6.54 -10.66
C VAL A 296 -15.47 7.04 -10.47
N SER A 297 -15.93 7.25 -9.23
CA SER A 297 -17.30 7.67 -8.95
C SER A 297 -17.49 9.19 -8.90
N GLN A 298 -16.43 9.94 -8.55
CA GLN A 298 -16.54 11.38 -8.30
C GLN A 298 -15.88 12.25 -9.36
N SER A 299 -14.83 11.77 -10.05
CA SER A 299 -14.03 12.66 -10.90
C SER A 299 -14.79 13.21 -12.10
N THR A 300 -15.43 12.35 -12.91
CA THR A 300 -16.18 12.80 -14.09
C THR A 300 -17.33 13.75 -13.74
N PRO A 301 -18.22 13.45 -12.76
CA PRO A 301 -19.30 14.37 -12.40
C PRO A 301 -18.80 15.75 -11.96
N GLN A 302 -17.70 15.80 -11.21
CA GLN A 302 -17.12 17.07 -10.74
C GLN A 302 -16.43 17.85 -11.83
N LEU A 303 -15.84 17.17 -12.83
CA LEU A 303 -15.33 17.84 -14.01
C LEU A 303 -16.48 18.43 -14.85
N LEU A 304 -17.51 17.62 -15.13
CA LEU A 304 -18.66 18.04 -15.93
C LEU A 304 -19.39 19.24 -15.34
N SER A 305 -19.52 19.32 -14.01
CA SER A 305 -20.23 20.41 -13.32
C SER A 305 -19.62 21.80 -13.52
N VAL A 306 -18.33 21.88 -13.88
CA VAL A 306 -17.62 23.14 -14.08
C VAL A 306 -17.23 23.42 -15.53
N THR A 307 -17.56 22.51 -16.47
CA THR A 307 -17.20 22.68 -17.89
C THR A 307 -17.81 23.91 -18.54
N THR A 308 -18.99 24.33 -18.10
CA THR A 308 -19.69 25.51 -18.65
C THR A 308 -18.97 26.83 -18.35
N LEU A 309 -18.03 26.84 -17.40
CA LEU A 309 -17.25 28.03 -17.05
C LEU A 309 -16.35 28.54 -18.19
N ILE A 310 -16.02 27.69 -19.15
CA ILE A 310 -15.24 28.09 -20.35
C ILE A 310 -16.13 28.47 -21.54
N GLY A 311 -17.44 28.62 -21.33
CA GLY A 311 -18.41 29.06 -22.34
C GLY A 311 -18.50 28.10 -23.53
N ASP A 312 -18.58 28.65 -24.74
CA ASP A 312 -18.76 27.89 -25.98
C ASP A 312 -17.61 26.90 -26.27
N LEU A 313 -16.41 27.16 -25.74
CA LEU A 313 -15.26 26.25 -25.86
C LEU A 313 -15.54 24.87 -25.26
N ALA A 314 -16.43 24.78 -24.27
CA ALA A 314 -16.84 23.52 -23.67
C ALA A 314 -17.44 22.53 -24.67
N TYR A 315 -18.12 23.05 -25.71
CA TYR A 315 -18.86 22.27 -26.70
C TYR A 315 -18.08 22.05 -28.01
N GLY A 316 -16.84 22.55 -28.11
CA GLY A 316 -16.00 22.35 -29.27
C GLY A 316 -15.48 20.91 -29.37
N VAL A 317 -15.25 20.43 -30.60
CA VAL A 317 -14.59 19.13 -30.87
C VAL A 317 -13.20 19.04 -30.23
N ARG A 318 -12.56 20.20 -30.02
CA ARG A 318 -11.25 20.33 -29.36
C ARG A 318 -11.38 20.89 -27.94
N SER A 319 -12.52 20.67 -27.29
CA SER A 319 -12.73 21.07 -25.89
C SER A 319 -11.72 20.37 -25.00
N PRO A 320 -10.86 21.12 -24.28
CA PRO A 320 -9.90 20.50 -23.38
C PRO A 320 -10.58 19.77 -22.23
N MET A 321 -11.75 20.26 -21.79
CA MET A 321 -12.52 19.59 -20.74
C MET A 321 -13.03 18.24 -21.20
N MET A 322 -13.50 18.14 -22.44
CA MET A 322 -13.98 16.87 -22.98
C MET A 322 -12.83 15.86 -23.15
N ALA A 323 -11.63 16.31 -23.54
CA ALA A 323 -10.44 15.46 -23.57
C ALA A 323 -10.10 14.90 -22.17
N LEU A 324 -10.15 15.74 -21.13
CA LEU A 324 -9.91 15.28 -19.75
C LEU A 324 -11.03 14.38 -19.23
N THR A 325 -12.28 14.59 -19.64
CA THR A 325 -13.36 13.65 -19.36
C THR A 325 -13.08 12.30 -20.00
N GLN A 326 -12.63 12.26 -21.26
CA GLN A 326 -12.25 11.03 -21.93
C GLN A 326 -11.09 10.30 -21.21
N ASP A 327 -10.12 11.03 -20.68
CA ASP A 327 -9.04 10.45 -19.86
C ASP A 327 -9.58 9.80 -18.57
N LEU A 328 -10.52 10.46 -17.88
CA LEU A 328 -11.15 9.91 -16.66
C LEU A 328 -11.99 8.67 -16.95
N GLU A 329 -12.70 8.64 -18.08
CA GLU A 329 -13.53 7.49 -18.50
C GLU A 329 -12.70 6.25 -18.86
N MET A 330 -11.39 6.37 -19.05
CA MET A 330 -10.49 5.22 -19.20
C MET A 330 -10.14 4.57 -17.87
N LEU A 331 -10.17 5.29 -16.74
CA LEU A 331 -9.72 4.78 -15.44
C LEU A 331 -10.47 3.52 -14.98
N PRO A 332 -11.81 3.38 -15.15
CA PRO A 332 -12.53 2.16 -14.78
C PRO A 332 -11.97 0.87 -15.39
N LEU A 333 -11.43 0.94 -16.61
CA LEU A 333 -10.78 -0.19 -17.28
C LEU A 333 -9.48 -0.62 -16.56
N LEU A 334 -8.77 0.34 -15.98
CA LEU A 334 -7.45 0.13 -15.40
C LEU A 334 -7.50 -0.26 -13.92
N VAL A 335 -8.39 0.35 -13.13
CA VAL A 335 -8.44 0.18 -11.66
C VAL A 335 -9.64 -0.60 -11.13
N GLY A 336 -10.72 -0.67 -11.91
CA GLY A 336 -11.98 -1.25 -11.49
C GLY A 336 -13.17 -0.36 -11.80
N THR A 337 -14.31 -0.96 -12.15
CA THR A 337 -15.57 -0.21 -12.28
C THR A 337 -16.05 0.26 -10.91
N ALA A 338 -16.81 1.36 -10.89
CA ALA A 338 -17.43 1.87 -9.65
C ALA A 338 -18.25 0.79 -8.94
N HIS A 339 -18.99 -0.03 -9.71
CA HIS A 339 -19.77 -1.14 -9.16
C HIS A 339 -18.85 -2.20 -8.52
N HIS A 340 -17.84 -2.68 -9.25
CA HIS A 340 -16.93 -3.71 -8.74
C HIS A 340 -16.20 -3.24 -7.47
N LEU A 341 -15.64 -2.03 -7.48
CA LEU A 341 -14.93 -1.47 -6.33
C LEU A 341 -15.87 -1.25 -5.13
N ALA A 342 -17.11 -0.79 -5.38
CA ALA A 342 -18.13 -0.69 -4.34
C ALA A 342 -18.48 -2.07 -3.76
N THR A 343 -18.59 -3.11 -4.58
CA THR A 343 -18.80 -4.49 -4.12
C THR A 343 -17.61 -4.99 -3.31
N THR A 344 -16.37 -4.76 -3.76
CA THR A 344 -15.17 -5.13 -2.99
C THR A 344 -15.14 -4.43 -1.63
N PHE A 345 -15.39 -3.12 -1.60
CA PHE A 345 -15.46 -2.37 -0.35
C PHE A 345 -16.61 -2.87 0.55
N ALA A 346 -17.83 -2.99 0.01
CA ALA A 346 -18.99 -3.47 0.75
C ALA A 346 -18.82 -4.90 1.25
N THR A 347 -18.26 -5.82 0.46
CA THR A 347 -17.98 -7.18 0.92
C THR A 347 -16.95 -7.18 2.03
N HIS A 348 -15.90 -6.37 1.94
CA HIS A 348 -14.91 -6.27 3.01
C HIS A 348 -15.41 -5.54 4.26
N THR A 349 -16.29 -4.55 4.13
CA THR A 349 -16.74 -3.71 5.27
C THR A 349 -18.05 -4.21 5.88
N LEU A 350 -18.98 -4.72 5.08
CA LEU A 350 -20.27 -5.26 5.52
C LEU A 350 -20.21 -6.75 5.81
N ASN A 351 -19.38 -7.51 5.08
CA ASN A 351 -19.04 -8.88 5.45
C ASN A 351 -17.69 -8.99 6.14
N ALA A 352 -17.02 -7.86 6.43
CA ALA A 352 -16.24 -7.88 7.67
C ALA A 352 -17.22 -8.36 8.74
N PRO A 353 -16.80 -9.26 9.64
CA PRO A 353 -17.52 -9.36 10.90
C PRO A 353 -17.71 -7.91 11.32
N ALA A 354 -18.96 -7.51 11.63
CA ALA A 354 -19.21 -6.17 12.10
C ALA A 354 -18.04 -5.82 13.02
N VAL A 355 -17.49 -4.62 12.93
CA VAL A 355 -16.87 -4.09 14.13
C VAL A 355 -18.05 -3.99 15.09
N GLU A 356 -18.36 -5.13 15.70
CA GLU A 356 -18.94 -5.29 17.00
C GLU A 356 -18.36 -4.10 17.75
N ALA A 357 -19.23 -3.13 18.05
CA ALA A 357 -18.89 -2.00 18.88
C ALA A 357 -18.47 -2.58 20.22
N ALA A 358 -17.24 -3.08 20.33
CA ALA A 358 -16.82 -4.04 21.33
C ALA A 358 -18.00 -4.90 21.85
N THR A 359 -18.82 -5.51 20.98
CA THR A 359 -19.57 -6.67 21.46
C THR A 359 -18.51 -7.75 21.52
N SER A 360 -17.95 -7.90 22.72
CA SER A 360 -17.28 -9.09 23.23
C SER A 360 -17.16 -10.15 22.13
N GLU A 361 -15.95 -10.34 21.58
CA GLU A 361 -15.56 -11.67 21.11
C GLU A 361 -16.15 -12.64 22.14
N ALA A 362 -17.03 -13.55 21.70
CA ALA A 362 -17.57 -14.55 22.60
C ALA A 362 -16.37 -15.12 23.35
N HIS A 363 -16.30 -14.87 24.67
CA HIS A 363 -15.14 -15.17 25.50
C HIS A 363 -14.66 -16.58 25.17
N LYS A 364 -13.64 -16.68 24.31
CA LYS A 364 -12.76 -17.83 24.38
C LYS A 364 -12.10 -17.64 25.71
N GLU A 365 -12.38 -18.54 26.64
CA GLU A 365 -11.68 -18.53 27.92
C GLU A 365 -10.18 -18.37 27.62
N PRO A 366 -9.52 -17.42 28.30
CA PRO A 366 -8.11 -17.15 28.06
C PRO A 366 -7.32 -18.46 28.20
N GLU A 367 -6.40 -18.72 27.27
CA GLU A 367 -5.57 -19.94 27.36
C GLU A 367 -4.72 -19.85 28.63
N GLN A 368 -4.99 -20.74 29.59
CA GLN A 368 -4.22 -20.82 30.82
C GLN A 368 -2.87 -21.50 30.53
N LEU A 369 -1.79 -20.76 30.77
CA LEU A 369 -0.42 -21.19 30.56
C LEU A 369 0.16 -21.86 31.80
N ALA A 370 0.92 -22.93 31.61
CA ALA A 370 1.87 -23.45 32.57
C ALA A 370 3.31 -23.05 32.19
N VAL A 371 4.26 -23.21 33.12
CA VAL A 371 5.69 -22.92 32.85
C VAL A 371 6.23 -23.71 31.65
N SER A 372 5.73 -24.95 31.43
CA SER A 372 6.09 -25.79 30.29
C SER A 372 5.66 -25.21 28.93
N ASP A 373 4.69 -24.31 28.89
CA ASP A 373 4.18 -23.69 27.66
C ASP A 373 5.02 -22.51 27.18
N LEU A 374 5.92 -21.98 28.02
CA LEU A 374 6.60 -20.71 27.74
C LEU A 374 7.53 -20.79 26.51
N HIS A 375 8.15 -21.94 26.22
CA HIS A 375 8.89 -22.14 24.97
C HIS A 375 7.99 -22.00 23.72
N ARG A 376 6.74 -22.50 23.81
CA ARG A 376 5.75 -22.38 22.73
C ARG A 376 5.33 -20.92 22.56
N VAL A 377 5.15 -20.19 23.67
CA VAL A 377 4.82 -18.75 23.67
C VAL A 377 5.95 -17.93 23.03
N VAL A 378 7.20 -18.14 23.45
CA VAL A 378 8.39 -17.46 22.89
C VAL A 378 8.49 -17.67 21.38
N LYS A 379 8.28 -18.90 20.90
CA LYS A 379 8.32 -19.22 19.46
C LYS A 379 7.15 -18.60 18.69
N LYS A 380 5.93 -18.68 19.22
CA LYS A 380 4.70 -18.18 18.57
C LYS A 380 4.70 -16.66 18.45
N LEU A 381 5.15 -15.96 19.50
CA LEU A 381 5.20 -14.50 19.56
C LEU A 381 6.53 -13.93 19.05
N ASN A 382 7.40 -14.77 18.51
CA ASN A 382 8.71 -14.42 17.96
C ASN A 382 9.55 -13.55 18.92
N LEU A 383 9.59 -13.92 20.20
CA LEU A 383 10.26 -13.15 21.28
C LEU A 383 11.79 -13.36 21.32
N THR A 384 12.42 -13.72 20.20
CA THR A 384 13.84 -14.07 20.13
C THR A 384 14.76 -12.83 20.10
N LYS A 385 16.02 -13.02 20.52
CA LYS A 385 17.07 -11.99 20.59
C LYS A 385 17.47 -11.54 19.19
N ASP A 386 16.98 -10.38 18.76
CA ASP A 386 17.65 -9.42 17.85
C ASP A 386 16.68 -8.29 17.44
N VAL A 387 16.24 -7.50 18.42
CA VAL A 387 15.55 -6.22 18.16
C VAL A 387 16.44 -5.10 18.69
N PRO A 388 16.79 -4.08 17.87
CA PRO A 388 17.64 -2.98 18.33
C PRO A 388 17.00 -2.26 19.53
N VAL A 389 17.82 -2.02 20.56
CA VAL A 389 17.46 -1.46 21.87
C VAL A 389 17.23 0.06 21.79
N ASN A 390 16.52 0.53 20.76
CA ASN A 390 16.07 1.92 20.72
C ASN A 390 14.65 1.95 21.28
N VAL A 391 14.56 1.86 22.60
CA VAL A 391 13.29 1.82 23.33
C VAL A 391 12.72 3.24 23.32
N GLY A 392 12.01 3.59 22.24
CA GLY A 392 11.25 4.83 22.14
C GLY A 392 10.11 4.90 23.18
N SER A 393 9.31 5.95 23.09
CA SER A 393 8.10 6.11 23.91
C SER A 393 7.19 4.88 23.80
N ILE A 394 6.52 4.52 24.91
CA ILE A 394 5.54 3.42 24.94
C ILE A 394 4.42 3.58 23.90
N ALA A 395 4.16 4.81 23.43
CA ALA A 395 3.20 5.10 22.36
C ALA A 395 3.55 4.46 21.01
N THR A 396 4.84 4.24 20.74
CA THR A 396 5.36 3.73 19.45
C THR A 396 5.96 2.33 19.56
N ALA A 397 5.95 1.74 20.75
CA ALA A 397 6.61 0.48 21.02
C ALA A 397 5.80 -0.71 20.47
N LYS A 398 6.45 -1.55 19.66
CA LYS A 398 5.84 -2.79 19.13
C LYS A 398 5.61 -3.85 20.19
N ARG A 399 6.42 -3.85 21.26
CA ARG A 399 6.35 -4.78 22.38
C ARG A 399 6.37 -3.98 23.68
N ILE A 400 5.48 -4.31 24.61
CA ILE A 400 5.39 -3.62 25.89
C ILE A 400 5.32 -4.65 27.01
N VAL A 401 6.11 -4.42 28.06
CA VAL A 401 5.98 -5.11 29.35
C VAL A 401 5.41 -4.09 30.34
N THR A 402 4.20 -4.31 30.80
CA THR A 402 3.53 -3.45 31.78
C THR A 402 3.69 -4.01 33.19
N LEU A 403 4.12 -3.16 34.12
CA LEU A 403 4.19 -3.46 35.54
C LEU A 403 2.99 -2.87 36.27
N GLY A 404 2.27 -3.73 37.00
CA GLY A 404 1.20 -3.32 37.90
C GLY A 404 1.62 -3.36 39.36
N ARG A 405 0.70 -2.99 40.27
CA ARG A 405 0.90 -3.03 41.72
C ARG A 405 1.38 -4.41 42.23
N GLY A 406 0.97 -5.49 41.56
CA GLY A 406 1.39 -6.86 41.90
C GLY A 406 2.86 -7.17 41.59
N ALA A 407 3.59 -6.26 40.93
CA ALA A 407 4.99 -6.40 40.55
C ALA A 407 5.92 -5.35 41.21
N LEU A 408 5.53 -4.82 42.39
CA LEU A 408 6.27 -3.77 43.11
C LEU A 408 7.57 -4.22 43.79
N ASP A 409 7.85 -5.53 43.84
CA ASP A 409 9.09 -6.04 44.42
C ASP A 409 10.31 -5.59 43.59
N PRO A 410 11.33 -4.94 44.18
CA PRO A 410 12.55 -4.51 43.49
C PRO A 410 13.23 -5.62 42.67
N ALA A 411 13.19 -6.88 43.12
CA ALA A 411 13.76 -7.99 42.38
C ALA A 411 12.97 -8.29 41.09
N VAL A 412 11.64 -8.25 41.18
CA VAL A 412 10.72 -8.45 40.04
C VAL A 412 10.85 -7.32 39.03
N LEU A 413 10.98 -6.07 39.50
CA LEU A 413 11.20 -4.90 38.65
C LEU A 413 12.48 -5.04 37.82
N LEU A 414 13.58 -5.47 38.45
CA LEU A 414 14.85 -5.68 37.78
C LEU A 414 14.76 -6.82 36.74
N GLN A 415 14.14 -7.94 37.10
CA GLN A 415 13.94 -9.06 36.18
C GLN A 415 13.05 -8.68 34.99
N ALA A 416 11.99 -7.90 35.21
CA ALA A 416 11.12 -7.43 34.14
C ALA A 416 11.84 -6.47 33.18
N GLN A 417 12.70 -5.58 33.70
CA GLN A 417 13.56 -4.73 32.87
C GLN A 417 14.56 -5.54 32.05
N GLN A 418 15.13 -6.59 32.62
CA GLN A 418 16.03 -7.50 31.90
C GLN A 418 15.29 -8.26 30.79
N LEU A 419 14.10 -8.79 31.08
CA LEU A 419 13.24 -9.44 30.09
C LEU A 419 12.90 -8.48 28.95
N ALA A 420 12.44 -7.27 29.28
CA ALA A 420 12.09 -6.24 28.30
C ALA A 420 13.29 -5.92 27.39
N LYS A 421 14.50 -5.81 27.95
CA LYS A 421 15.73 -5.61 27.17
C LYS A 421 16.01 -6.78 26.22
N TRP A 422 15.79 -8.02 26.64
CA TRP A 422 16.05 -9.19 25.80
C TRP A 422 15.07 -9.35 24.65
N ILE A 423 13.80 -9.00 24.88
CA ILE A 423 12.75 -9.12 23.85
C ILE A 423 12.53 -7.82 23.07
N GLY A 424 13.27 -6.75 23.36
CA GLY A 424 13.11 -5.43 22.72
C GLY A 424 11.78 -4.77 23.04
N ALA A 425 11.30 -4.86 24.27
CA ALA A 425 10.06 -4.23 24.75
C ALA A 425 10.31 -2.93 25.52
N ALA A 426 9.35 -2.01 25.43
CA ALA A 426 9.29 -0.85 26.31
C ALA A 426 8.66 -1.22 27.66
N ILE A 427 9.09 -0.54 28.72
CA ILE A 427 8.50 -0.67 30.05
C ILE A 427 7.37 0.35 30.18
N ALA A 428 6.19 -0.15 30.50
CA ALA A 428 5.04 0.66 30.88
C ALA A 428 4.61 0.32 32.31
N VAL A 429 3.80 1.19 32.90
CA VAL A 429 3.30 1.03 34.27
C VAL A 429 1.82 1.39 34.40
N THR A 430 1.17 0.86 35.42
CA THR A 430 -0.14 1.36 35.86
C THR A 430 0.01 2.55 36.81
N GLN A 431 -1.05 3.33 36.99
CA GLN A 431 -1.05 4.55 37.81
C GLN A 431 -0.41 4.40 39.21
N PRO A 432 -0.59 3.32 39.99
CA PRO A 432 0.05 3.17 41.29
C PRO A 432 1.59 3.25 41.25
N LEU A 433 2.22 2.89 40.13
CA LEU A 433 3.68 2.82 40.00
C LEU A 433 4.32 4.14 39.58
N THR A 434 3.55 5.14 39.10
CA THR A 434 4.10 6.47 38.75
C THR A 434 4.53 7.29 39.96
N SER A 435 4.20 6.83 41.17
CA SER A 435 4.68 7.41 42.43
C SER A 435 6.13 7.03 42.79
N LEU A 436 6.72 6.06 42.08
CA LEU A 436 8.11 5.65 42.27
C LEU A 436 9.03 6.53 41.41
N GLU A 437 10.16 6.98 41.98
CA GLU A 437 11.12 7.88 41.30
C GLU A 437 11.68 7.34 39.97
N GLN A 438 11.59 6.03 39.75
CA GLN A 438 12.10 5.34 38.56
C GLN A 438 11.13 5.32 37.37
N PHE A 439 9.88 5.77 37.53
CA PHE A 439 8.87 5.79 36.48
C PHE A 439 8.27 7.18 36.29
N SER A 440 7.93 7.54 35.04
CA SER A 440 7.29 8.81 34.70
C SER A 440 5.85 8.63 34.24
N ILE A 441 5.09 9.73 34.21
CA ILE A 441 3.71 9.74 33.70
C ILE A 441 3.64 9.30 32.23
N ASP A 442 4.70 9.54 31.45
CA ASP A 442 4.79 9.16 30.03
C ASP A 442 4.87 7.64 29.83
N GLN A 443 5.14 6.88 30.90
CA GLN A 443 5.14 5.42 30.91
C GLN A 443 3.82 4.84 31.43
N GLN A 444 2.85 5.68 31.81
CA GLN A 444 1.55 5.23 32.31
C GLN A 444 0.60 4.89 31.16
N ILE A 445 -0.02 3.71 31.24
CA ILE A 445 -1.13 3.32 30.37
C ILE A 445 -2.47 3.50 31.12
N GLY A 446 -3.45 4.10 30.45
CA GLY A 446 -4.81 4.31 30.96
C GLY A 446 -5.04 5.66 31.66
N GLY A 447 -6.29 6.15 31.61
CA GLY A 447 -6.73 7.47 32.10
C GLY A 447 -6.58 8.56 31.02
N ASP A 448 -6.21 9.78 31.41
CA ASP A 448 -5.81 10.87 30.49
C ASP A 448 -4.38 10.70 29.92
N ALA A 449 -3.79 9.51 30.07
CA ALA A 449 -2.41 9.21 29.72
C ALA A 449 -2.27 8.56 28.32
N VAL A 450 -1.29 7.68 28.14
CA VAL A 450 -0.97 7.09 26.84
C VAL A 450 -1.84 5.86 26.57
N SER A 451 -2.54 5.86 25.43
CA SER A 451 -3.14 4.65 24.86
C SER A 451 -2.15 3.98 23.92
N VAL A 452 -2.07 2.64 23.94
CA VAL A 452 -1.06 1.87 23.22
C VAL A 452 -1.69 0.78 22.36
N ALA A 453 -1.07 0.49 21.22
CA ALA A 453 -1.50 -0.58 20.31
C ALA A 453 -0.31 -1.48 19.91
N PRO A 454 0.36 -2.16 20.87
CA PRO A 454 1.51 -3.00 20.57
C PRO A 454 1.10 -4.30 19.88
N GLU A 455 2.04 -4.91 19.17
CA GLU A 455 1.92 -6.27 18.65
C GLU A 455 1.84 -7.30 19.78
N VAL A 456 2.61 -7.08 20.86
CA VAL A 456 2.63 -7.92 22.07
C VAL A 456 2.63 -7.06 23.33
N LEU A 457 1.67 -7.32 24.22
CA LEU A 457 1.56 -6.74 25.55
C LEU A 457 1.68 -7.83 26.62
N ILE A 458 2.67 -7.71 27.52
CA ILE A 458 2.86 -8.60 28.67
C ILE A 458 2.57 -7.83 29.95
N ASN A 459 1.51 -8.21 30.66
CA ASN A 459 1.12 -7.58 31.92
C ASN A 459 1.59 -8.40 33.12
N LEU A 460 2.35 -7.75 34.01
CA LEU A 460 2.87 -8.38 35.22
C LEU A 460 2.19 -7.74 36.44
N GLY A 461 1.30 -8.49 37.09
CA GLY A 461 0.64 -8.06 38.32
C GLY A 461 -0.32 -6.87 38.15
N VAL A 462 -0.95 -6.74 36.98
CA VAL A 462 -1.95 -5.72 36.66
C VAL A 462 -3.35 -6.25 37.00
N SER A 463 -4.25 -5.43 37.57
CA SER A 463 -5.63 -5.83 37.86
C SER A 463 -6.58 -5.61 36.67
N GLY A 464 -6.33 -4.58 35.84
CA GLY A 464 -7.14 -4.23 34.68
C GLY A 464 -8.36 -3.39 35.04
N ASP A 465 -8.18 -2.23 35.67
CA ASP A 465 -9.28 -1.26 35.78
C ASP A 465 -9.75 -0.79 34.39
N ASP A 466 -10.97 -0.25 34.31
CA ASP A 466 -11.61 0.13 33.05
C ASP A 466 -10.78 1.11 32.22
N GLN A 467 -10.06 2.02 32.88
CA GLN A 467 -9.21 3.01 32.22
C GLN A 467 -7.97 2.37 31.60
N TYR A 468 -7.34 1.43 32.31
CA TYR A 468 -6.24 0.64 31.80
C TYR A 468 -6.68 -0.24 30.64
N LEU A 469 -7.82 -0.93 30.76
CA LEU A 469 -8.39 -1.78 29.71
C LEU A 469 -8.70 -0.97 28.44
N ALA A 470 -9.28 0.23 28.58
CA ALA A 470 -9.48 1.15 27.47
C ALA A 470 -8.14 1.56 26.81
N GLY A 471 -7.11 1.82 27.61
CA GLY A 471 -5.78 2.21 27.15
C GLY A 471 -5.02 1.13 26.38
N ILE A 472 -5.40 -0.14 26.52
CA ILE A 472 -4.79 -1.28 25.80
C ILE A 472 -5.71 -1.92 24.77
N ALA A 473 -6.87 -1.33 24.47
CA ALA A 473 -7.88 -1.91 23.59
C ALA A 473 -7.36 -2.19 22.16
N GLY A 474 -6.30 -1.48 21.73
CA GLY A 474 -5.62 -1.70 20.45
C GLY A 474 -4.52 -2.77 20.47
N ALA A 475 -4.24 -3.42 21.61
CA ALA A 475 -3.18 -4.42 21.72
C ALA A 475 -3.57 -5.71 20.98
N ARG A 476 -2.70 -6.17 20.07
CA ARG A 476 -3.00 -7.32 19.19
C ARG A 476 -2.91 -8.66 19.90
N HIS A 477 -2.02 -8.80 20.89
CA HIS A 477 -1.90 -10.00 21.71
C HIS A 477 -1.58 -9.59 23.15
N VAL A 478 -2.44 -10.00 24.08
CA VAL A 478 -2.34 -9.66 25.51
C VAL A 478 -2.07 -10.93 26.31
N LEU A 479 -0.94 -10.97 27.00
CA LEU A 479 -0.57 -12.02 27.95
C LEU A 479 -0.53 -11.41 29.35
N SER A 480 -1.26 -11.98 30.30
CA SER A 480 -1.33 -11.44 31.66
C SER A 480 -0.95 -12.45 32.73
N VAL A 481 -0.18 -11.97 33.69
CA VAL A 481 0.31 -12.74 34.84
C VAL A 481 -0.29 -12.13 36.10
N ASN A 482 -1.12 -12.90 36.80
CA ASN A 482 -1.71 -12.45 38.05
C ASN A 482 -1.92 -13.63 39.00
N ARG A 483 -1.72 -13.41 40.30
CA ARG A 483 -2.04 -14.40 41.33
C ARG A 483 -3.56 -14.57 41.49
N ASP A 484 -4.32 -13.51 41.20
CA ASP A 484 -5.77 -13.52 41.21
C ASP A 484 -6.32 -13.91 39.82
N ALA A 485 -6.83 -15.14 39.70
CA ALA A 485 -7.46 -15.64 38.48
C ALA A 485 -8.74 -14.89 38.09
N THR A 486 -9.34 -14.17 39.04
CA THR A 486 -10.60 -13.43 38.84
C THR A 486 -10.37 -11.95 38.49
N ALA A 487 -9.11 -11.51 38.42
CA ALA A 487 -8.79 -10.13 38.09
C ALA A 487 -9.33 -9.77 36.69
N PRO A 488 -9.94 -8.58 36.49
CA PRO A 488 -10.51 -8.16 35.21
C PRO A 488 -9.55 -8.30 34.01
N ILE A 489 -8.25 -8.04 34.20
CA ILE A 489 -7.25 -8.21 33.13
C ILE A 489 -7.19 -9.65 32.60
N MET A 490 -7.49 -10.65 33.45
CA MET A 490 -7.41 -12.06 33.09
C MET A 490 -8.47 -12.40 32.05
N ALA A 491 -9.68 -11.87 32.21
CA ALA A 491 -10.77 -12.03 31.24
C ALA A 491 -10.54 -11.24 29.95
N ALA A 492 -9.77 -10.14 30.01
CA ALA A 492 -9.43 -9.30 28.87
C ALA A 492 -8.14 -9.74 28.13
N SER A 493 -7.55 -10.87 28.51
CA SER A 493 -6.29 -11.38 27.93
C SER A 493 -6.51 -12.54 26.99
N HIS A 494 -5.58 -12.73 26.05
CA HIS A 494 -5.58 -13.87 25.14
C HIS A 494 -4.98 -15.11 25.81
N GLN A 495 -3.97 -14.89 26.66
CA GLN A 495 -3.29 -15.92 27.43
C GLN A 495 -3.09 -15.44 28.86
N VAL A 496 -3.24 -16.34 29.83
CA VAL A 496 -3.11 -16.01 31.25
C VAL A 496 -2.20 -16.98 31.96
N PHE A 497 -1.38 -16.45 32.88
CA PHE A 497 -0.63 -17.24 33.84
C PHE A 497 -1.16 -16.92 35.23
N VAL A 498 -1.86 -17.87 35.83
CA VAL A 498 -2.35 -17.75 37.21
C VAL A 498 -1.23 -18.20 38.15
N GLY A 499 -0.56 -17.24 38.79
CA GLY A 499 0.56 -17.56 39.66
C GLY A 499 1.46 -16.38 39.96
N ASP A 500 2.62 -16.69 40.52
CA ASP A 500 3.59 -15.67 40.89
C ASP A 500 4.34 -15.10 39.68
N VAL A 501 4.53 -13.78 39.68
CA VAL A 501 5.27 -13.08 38.61
C VAL A 501 6.70 -13.58 38.51
N THR A 502 7.36 -13.86 39.64
CA THR A 502 8.75 -14.37 39.65
C THR A 502 8.83 -15.73 38.97
N THR A 503 7.89 -16.64 39.27
CA THR A 503 7.83 -17.97 38.63
C THR A 503 7.65 -17.86 37.11
N PHE A 504 6.79 -16.94 36.66
CA PHE A 504 6.63 -16.68 35.23
C PHE A 504 7.91 -16.11 34.61
N LEU A 505 8.54 -15.13 35.24
CA LEU A 505 9.78 -14.51 34.74
C LEU A 505 10.93 -15.51 34.66
N ASP A 506 11.14 -16.33 35.68
CA ASP A 506 12.16 -17.38 35.69
C ASP A 506 11.91 -18.40 34.55
N GLY A 507 10.65 -18.78 34.34
CA GLY A 507 10.25 -19.65 33.24
C GLY A 507 10.46 -19.03 31.86
N MET A 508 10.19 -17.73 31.70
CA MET A 508 10.42 -16.99 30.46
C MET A 508 11.91 -16.86 30.17
N VAL A 509 12.73 -16.60 31.18
CA VAL A 509 14.20 -16.57 31.07
C VAL A 509 14.74 -17.92 30.63
N ALA A 510 14.25 -19.01 31.23
CA ALA A 510 14.61 -20.37 30.82
C ALA A 510 14.17 -20.68 29.38
N ALA A 511 13.01 -20.18 28.96
CA ALA A 511 12.48 -20.39 27.61
C ALA A 511 13.20 -19.60 26.51
N LEU A 512 13.86 -18.50 26.88
CA LEU A 512 14.64 -17.62 25.99
C LEU A 512 16.12 -18.02 25.85
N ASN A 513 16.60 -18.91 26.71
CA ASN A 513 17.91 -19.57 26.60
C ASN A 513 17.78 -20.87 25.80
#